data_AF-A0A645ISZ9-F1
#
_entry.id   AF-A0A645ISZ9-F1
#
_cell.length_a   1.000
_cell.length_b   1.000
_cell.length_c   1.000
_cell.angle_alpha   90.00
_cell.angle_beta   90.00
_cell.angle_gamma   90.00
#
_symmetry.space_group_name_H-M   'P 1'
#
loop_
_entity.id
_entity.type
_entity.pdbx_description
1 polymer ?
#
loop_
_entity_poly.entity_id
_entity_poly.type
_entity_poly.pdbx_seq_one_letter_code
_entity_poly.pdbx_strand_id
1 'polypeptide(L)'
;MENGIACHKDGYSTYFDEEYKENDPDIEIAIPVDQLGKSQGAFVYKEYGAIPLAATVRFSGPFDGGYDAAGEKLAGWMEANGYTFAGNLRGHVIISPDEEPNPENWLTEIQAPVMKK
;
A
#
# COMPACT_ATOMS: atom_id res chain seq x y z
N MET A 1 -19.88 -3.80 -14.04
CA MET A 1 -18.77 -2.91 -14.42
C MET A 1 -19.27 -1.94 -15.46
N GLU A 2 -19.56 -0.70 -15.07
CA GLU A 2 -20.25 0.29 -15.92
C GLU A 2 -19.35 0.85 -17.04
N ASN A 3 -18.03 0.72 -16.91
CA ASN A 3 -17.03 1.28 -17.83
C ASN A 3 -16.12 0.24 -18.50
N GLY A 4 -16.34 -1.06 -18.29
CA GLY A 4 -15.55 -2.14 -18.92
C GLY A 4 -14.05 -2.14 -18.59
N ILE A 5 -13.64 -1.52 -17.48
CA ILE A 5 -12.24 -1.43 -17.07
C ILE A 5 -11.80 -2.80 -16.53
N ALA A 6 -10.81 -3.41 -17.16
CA ALA A 6 -10.12 -4.57 -16.63
C ALA A 6 -9.22 -4.12 -15.47
N CYS A 7 -9.70 -4.33 -14.25
CA CYS A 7 -8.95 -4.09 -13.03
C CYS A 7 -8.27 -5.38 -12.57
N HIS A 8 -7.10 -5.25 -11.99
CA HIS A 8 -6.49 -6.35 -11.25
C HIS A 8 -7.24 -6.56 -9.93
N LYS A 9 -6.99 -7.70 -9.28
CA LYS A 9 -7.63 -8.06 -8.01
C LYS A 9 -6.89 -7.52 -6.78
N ASP A 10 -5.63 -7.19 -6.95
CA ASP A 10 -4.81 -6.57 -5.92
C ASP A 10 -5.02 -5.05 -5.91
N GLY A 11 -4.69 -4.43 -4.78
CA GLY A 11 -4.90 -3.00 -4.57
C GLY A 11 -3.74 -2.37 -3.82
N TYR A 12 -3.55 -1.08 -4.04
CA TYR A 12 -2.52 -0.29 -3.40
C TYR A 12 -3.12 0.84 -2.57
N SER A 13 -2.54 1.09 -1.40
CA SER A 13 -2.74 2.30 -0.63
C SER A 13 -1.45 3.11 -0.59
N THR A 14 -1.53 4.44 -0.70
CA THR A 14 -0.39 5.34 -0.46
C THR A 14 -0.79 6.34 0.63
N TYR A 15 0.00 6.42 1.70
CA TYR A 15 -0.27 7.27 2.86
C TYR A 15 0.57 8.55 2.77
N PHE A 16 -0.08 9.71 2.66
CA PHE A 16 0.61 11.00 2.43
C PHE A 16 0.93 11.76 3.71
N ASP A 17 0.34 11.37 4.84
CA ASP A 17 0.67 11.96 6.13
C ASP A 17 2.10 11.61 6.55
N GLU A 18 2.85 12.60 7.04
CA GLU A 18 4.21 12.43 7.57
C GLU A 18 4.24 11.61 8.87
N GLU A 19 3.11 11.60 9.59
CA GLU A 19 2.91 10.91 10.85
C GLU A 19 1.63 10.07 10.80
N TYR A 20 1.58 9.01 11.61
CA TYR A 20 0.38 8.20 11.75
C TYR A 20 -0.79 9.04 12.30
N LYS A 21 -1.94 8.97 11.63
CA LYS A 21 -3.19 9.59 12.06
C LYS A 21 -4.28 8.53 12.20
N GLU A 22 -4.90 8.51 13.37
CA GLU A 22 -6.05 7.63 13.63
C GLU A 22 -7.33 8.13 12.93
N ASN A 23 -7.47 9.43 12.73
CA ASN A 23 -8.66 10.06 12.13
C ASN A 23 -8.29 10.91 10.92
N ASP A 24 -9.13 10.83 9.87
CA ASP A 24 -9.00 11.54 8.60
C ASP A 24 -7.59 11.48 7.96
N PRO A 25 -7.04 10.27 7.73
CA PRO A 25 -5.74 10.14 7.07
C PRO A 25 -5.84 10.49 5.57
N ASP A 26 -4.80 11.13 5.04
CA ASP A 26 -4.66 11.40 3.61
C ASP A 26 -4.14 10.15 2.90
N ILE A 27 -5.06 9.39 2.32
CA ILE A 27 -4.80 8.10 1.67
C ILE A 27 -5.32 8.11 0.25
N GLU A 28 -4.46 7.71 -0.68
CA GLU A 28 -4.89 7.30 -2.01
C GLU A 28 -5.07 5.78 -2.07
N ILE A 29 -6.22 5.34 -2.59
CA ILE A 29 -6.48 3.95 -2.95
C ILE A 29 -6.46 3.80 -4.47
N ALA A 30 -5.65 2.86 -4.95
CA ALA A 30 -5.47 2.61 -6.38
C ALA A 30 -5.55 1.12 -6.69
N ILE A 31 -6.04 0.81 -7.89
CA ILE A 31 -6.10 -0.55 -8.43
C ILE A 31 -5.28 -0.57 -9.72
N PRO A 32 -4.38 -1.56 -9.92
CA PRO A 32 -3.65 -1.68 -11.17
C PRO A 32 -4.59 -1.93 -12.35
N VAL A 33 -4.25 -1.31 -13.47
CA VAL A 33 -4.95 -1.45 -14.76
C VAL A 33 -3.93 -1.66 -15.86
N ASP A 34 -4.30 -2.46 -16.86
CA ASP A 34 -3.38 -2.75 -17.99
C ASP A 34 -3.22 -1.55 -18.94
N GLN A 35 -4.20 -0.64 -18.95
CA GLN A 35 -4.24 0.51 -19.84
C GLN A 35 -4.84 1.72 -19.14
N LEU A 36 -4.25 2.90 -19.35
CA LEU A 36 -4.81 4.16 -18.87
C LEU A 36 -6.04 4.52 -19.69
N GLY A 37 -7.12 4.86 -19.00
CA GLY A 37 -8.33 5.44 -19.58
C GLY A 37 -8.37 6.96 -19.41
N LYS A 38 -9.59 7.51 -19.52
CA LYS A 38 -9.85 8.91 -19.25
C LYS A 38 -10.32 9.08 -17.81
N SER A 39 -9.61 9.92 -17.05
CA SER A 39 -10.02 10.29 -15.68
C SER A 39 -11.38 10.99 -15.67
N GLN A 40 -12.18 10.71 -14.63
CA GLN A 40 -13.50 11.30 -14.43
C GLN A 40 -13.83 11.44 -12.95
N GLY A 41 -14.16 12.67 -12.52
CA GLY A 41 -14.48 12.95 -11.12
C GLY A 41 -13.32 12.58 -10.20
N ALA A 42 -13.60 11.77 -9.17
CA ALA A 42 -12.61 11.29 -8.21
C ALA A 42 -11.73 10.13 -8.75
N PHE A 43 -12.07 9.53 -9.89
CA PHE A 43 -11.30 8.43 -10.46
C PHE A 43 -10.26 8.97 -11.45
N VAL A 44 -8.99 8.82 -11.07
CA VAL A 44 -7.85 9.34 -11.83
C VAL A 44 -6.97 8.19 -12.30
N TYR A 45 -6.76 8.11 -13.61
CA TYR A 45 -5.71 7.27 -14.18
C TYR A 45 -4.38 8.00 -14.08
N LYS A 46 -3.34 7.32 -13.58
CA LYS A 46 -1.99 7.85 -13.53
C LYS A 46 -0.95 6.75 -13.62
N GLU A 47 0.23 7.11 -14.10
CA GLU A 47 1.44 6.30 -13.95
C GLU A 47 2.14 6.66 -12.64
N TYR A 48 2.75 5.66 -12.01
CA TYR A 48 3.59 5.86 -10.83
C TYR A 48 5.05 5.85 -11.24
N GLY A 49 5.84 6.75 -10.65
CA GLY A 49 7.29 6.72 -10.78
C GLY A 49 7.87 5.45 -10.16
N ALA A 50 9.00 4.99 -10.70
CA ALA A 50 9.73 3.88 -10.13
C ALA A 50 10.21 4.22 -8.71
N ILE A 51 10.07 3.26 -7.78
CA ILE A 51 10.66 3.35 -6.45
C ILE A 51 12.02 2.64 -6.52
N PRO A 52 13.15 3.36 -6.40
CA PRO A 52 14.47 2.77 -6.63
C PRO A 52 14.85 1.70 -5.62
N LEU A 53 14.39 1.88 -4.37
CA LEU A 53 14.64 0.95 -3.26
C LEU A 53 13.51 1.05 -2.23
N ALA A 54 13.03 -0.10 -1.78
CA ALA A 54 12.04 -0.18 -0.71
C ALA A 54 12.43 -1.26 0.31
N ALA A 55 12.20 -0.98 1.59
CA ALA A 55 12.14 -1.99 2.63
C ALA A 55 10.69 -2.49 2.70
N THR A 56 10.48 -3.81 2.74
CA THR A 56 9.14 -4.38 2.75
C THR A 56 8.96 -5.41 3.86
N VAL A 57 7.73 -5.55 4.31
CA VAL A 57 7.30 -6.59 5.25
C VAL A 57 5.93 -7.09 4.83
N ARG A 58 5.69 -8.39 5.00
CA ARG A 58 4.38 -9.00 4.75
C ARG A 58 3.78 -9.48 6.06
N PHE A 59 2.46 -9.37 6.15
CA PHE A 59 1.69 -10.00 7.21
C PHE A 59 0.47 -10.70 6.63
N SER A 60 0.08 -11.78 7.31
CA SER A 60 -1.17 -12.48 7.08
C SER A 60 -2.12 -12.17 8.21
N GLY A 61 -3.42 -12.12 7.90
CA GLY A 61 -4.46 -11.82 8.88
C GLY A 61 -5.21 -10.52 8.61
N PRO A 62 -6.10 -10.13 9.54
CA PRO A 62 -6.94 -8.94 9.39
C PRO A 62 -6.12 -7.66 9.28
N PHE A 63 -6.69 -6.66 8.62
CA PHE A 63 -6.08 -5.33 8.50
C PHE A 63 -5.97 -4.62 9.84
N ASP A 64 -6.98 -4.79 10.70
CA ASP A 64 -7.02 -4.21 12.04
C ASP A 64 -5.86 -4.75 12.90
N GLY A 65 -5.04 -3.83 13.43
CA GLY A 65 -3.79 -4.13 14.14
C GLY A 65 -2.65 -4.72 13.28
N GLY A 66 -2.95 -5.33 12.13
CA GLY A 66 -1.96 -5.92 11.23
C GLY A 66 -1.03 -4.88 10.60
N TYR A 67 -1.58 -3.75 10.14
CA TYR A 67 -0.79 -2.65 9.59
C TYR A 67 0.16 -2.04 10.62
N ASP A 68 -0.33 -1.79 11.83
CA ASP A 68 0.46 -1.18 12.91
C ASP A 68 1.62 -2.08 13.31
N ALA A 69 1.35 -3.36 13.58
CA ALA A 69 2.36 -4.32 14.00
C ALA A 69 3.42 -4.57 12.91
N ALA A 70 3.03 -4.57 11.64
CA ALA A 70 3.96 -4.70 10.52
C ALA A 70 4.77 -3.41 10.31
N GLY A 71 4.13 -2.25 10.40
CA GLY A 71 4.78 -0.94 10.29
C GLY A 71 5.84 -0.73 11.37
N GLU A 72 5.53 -1.04 12.63
CA GLU A 72 6.47 -0.96 13.75
C GLU A 72 7.70 -1.85 13.52
N LYS A 73 7.49 -3.11 13.11
CA LYS A 73 8.58 -4.04 12.79
C LYS A 73 9.45 -3.54 11.64
N LEU A 74 8.83 -2.99 10.60
CA LEU A 74 9.56 -2.45 9.45
C LEU A 74 10.40 -1.24 9.86
N ALA A 75 9.84 -0.31 10.63
CA ALA A 75 10.54 0.87 11.13
C ALA A 75 11.75 0.48 12.00
N GLY A 76 11.56 -0.45 12.94
CA GLY A 76 12.65 -0.94 13.79
C GLY A 76 13.76 -1.62 12.99
N TRP A 77 13.41 -2.42 11.97
CA TRP A 77 14.40 -3.02 11.07
C TRP A 77 15.15 -1.96 10.26
N MET A 78 14.45 -0.96 9.72
CA MET A 78 15.06 0.14 8.96
C MET A 78 16.08 0.88 9.80
N GLU A 79 15.73 1.25 11.03
CA GLU A 79 16.62 1.97 11.94
C GLU A 79 17.87 1.14 12.26
N ALA A 80 17.71 -0.13 12.64
CA ALA A 80 18.81 -1.03 12.96
C ALA A 80 19.78 -1.28 11.79
N ASN A 81 19.30 -1.11 10.56
CA ASN A 81 20.08 -1.34 9.34
C ASN A 81 20.53 -0.05 8.63
N GLY A 82 20.31 1.11 9.25
CA GLY A 82 20.77 2.40 8.73
C GLY A 82 20.00 2.89 7.51
N TYR A 83 18.70 2.63 7.46
CA TYR A 83 17.79 3.16 6.45
C TYR A 83 16.91 4.29 7.01
N THR A 84 16.47 5.18 6.14
CA THR A 84 15.47 6.22 6.42
C THR A 84 14.44 6.26 5.29
N PHE A 85 13.25 6.79 5.58
CA PHE A 85 12.22 7.03 4.57
C PHE A 85 12.74 7.96 3.46
N ALA A 86 12.44 7.60 2.22
CA ALA A 86 12.73 8.37 1.01
C ALA A 86 11.46 8.65 0.18
N GLY A 87 10.29 8.47 0.79
CA GLY A 87 8.98 8.63 0.17
C GLY A 87 7.87 8.08 1.06
N ASN A 88 6.67 8.11 0.53
CA ASN A 88 5.44 7.75 1.26
C ASN A 88 5.33 6.25 1.50
N LEU A 89 4.79 5.88 2.66
CA LEU A 89 4.47 4.49 2.96
C LEU A 89 3.40 3.98 1.99
N ARG A 90 3.50 2.72 1.59
CA ARG A 90 2.54 2.08 0.69
C ARG A 90 2.09 0.74 1.25
N GLY A 91 0.81 0.43 1.10
CA GLY A 91 0.25 -0.90 1.30
C GLY A 91 -0.04 -1.56 -0.04
N HIS A 92 0.18 -2.86 -0.14
CA HIS A 92 -0.23 -3.71 -1.26
C HIS A 92 -1.05 -4.87 -0.71
N VAL A 93 -2.37 -4.81 -0.94
CA VAL A 93 -3.30 -5.87 -0.58
C VAL A 93 -3.25 -6.90 -1.68
N ILE A 94 -2.57 -8.02 -1.42
CA ILE A 94 -2.32 -9.10 -2.39
C ILE A 94 -3.50 -10.07 -2.41
N ILE A 95 -3.98 -10.46 -1.23
CA ILE A 95 -5.20 -11.26 -1.06
C ILE A 95 -6.18 -10.42 -0.27
N SER A 96 -7.29 -10.06 -0.91
CA SER A 96 -8.30 -9.14 -0.39
C SER A 96 -9.57 -9.89 0.08
N PRO A 97 -10.47 -9.22 0.82
CA PRO A 97 -11.75 -9.78 1.21
C PRO A 97 -12.64 -10.20 0.02
N ASP A 98 -12.42 -9.61 -1.16
CA ASP A 98 -13.15 -9.96 -2.38
C ASP A 98 -12.72 -11.32 -2.95
N GLU A 99 -11.49 -11.76 -2.66
CA GLU A 99 -10.97 -13.06 -3.08
C GLU A 99 -11.12 -14.13 -2.00
N GLU A 100 -10.92 -13.78 -0.73
CA GLU A 100 -10.89 -14.71 0.39
C GLU A 100 -11.75 -14.18 1.55
N PRO A 101 -12.88 -14.83 1.88
CA PRO A 101 -13.76 -14.38 2.96
C PRO A 101 -13.17 -14.56 4.37
N ASN A 102 -12.18 -15.45 4.56
CA ASN A 102 -11.53 -15.64 5.86
C ASN A 102 -10.39 -14.64 6.08
N PRO A 103 -10.51 -13.70 7.05
CA PRO A 103 -9.49 -12.68 7.29
C PRO A 103 -8.11 -13.22 7.66
N GLU A 104 -8.04 -14.40 8.27
CA GLU A 104 -6.77 -15.04 8.62
C GLU A 104 -5.91 -15.40 7.40
N ASN A 105 -6.55 -15.53 6.24
CA ASN A 105 -5.91 -15.88 4.98
C ASN A 105 -5.59 -14.66 4.11
N TRP A 106 -5.96 -13.45 4.53
CA TRP A 106 -5.58 -12.22 3.81
C TRP A 106 -4.07 -12.04 3.84
N LEU A 107 -3.53 -11.38 2.82
CA LEU A 107 -2.10 -11.14 2.69
C LEU A 107 -1.87 -9.71 2.24
N THR A 108 -1.11 -8.98 3.04
CA THR A 108 -0.75 -7.59 2.78
C THR A 108 0.75 -7.42 2.85
N GLU A 109 1.31 -6.64 1.93
CA GLU A 109 2.69 -6.16 1.97
C GLU A 109 2.71 -4.66 2.28
N ILE A 110 3.49 -4.26 3.27
CA ILE A 110 3.83 -2.86 3.52
C ILE A 110 5.17 -2.57 2.87
N GLN A 111 5.27 -1.44 2.17
CA GLN A 111 6.43 -1.00 1.43
C GLN A 111 6.82 0.42 1.88
N ALA A 112 8.00 0.57 2.44
CA ALA A 112 8.60 1.87 2.73
C ALA A 112 9.66 2.18 1.67
N PRO A 113 9.51 3.21 0.83
CA PRO A 113 10.60 3.74 0.03
C PRO A 113 11.74 4.19 0.96
N VAL A 114 12.97 3.74 0.68
CA VAL A 114 14.11 3.99 1.57
C VAL A 114 15.37 4.45 0.85
N MET A 115 16.21 5.15 1.59
CA MET A 115 17.61 5.40 1.26
C MET A 115 18.50 5.06 2.45
N LYS A 116 19.78 4.75 2.18
CA LYS A 116 20.76 4.51 3.24
C LYS A 116 21.13 5.85 3.88
N LYS A 117 21.17 5.88 5.21
CA LYS A 117 21.69 7.01 5.99
C LYS A 117 23.18 7.22 5.72
#